data_AF-A0A960IYW9-F1
#
_entry.id   AF-A0A960IYW9-F1
#
_cell.length_a   1.000
_cell.length_b   1.000
_cell.length_c   1.000
_cell.angle_alpha   90.00
_cell.angle_beta   90.00
_cell.angle_gamma   90.00
#
_symmetry.space_group_name_H-M   'P 1'
#
loop_
_entity.id
_entity.type
_entity.pdbx_description
1 polymer ?
#
loop_
_entity_poly.entity_id
_entity_poly.type
_entity_poly.pdbx_seq_one_letter_code
_entity_poly.pdbx_strand_id
1 'polypeptide(L)'
;HLEKAAGDRGLSAAGLLADAGADGGRAGIGRRALRQVGDAVGDPWLRDLADADVLWDTVAEIVPLGEKPVYDATVVGTHNFVANGIVVHNSIEQDSDVVMFIYRDEIYNEESPDRGTAEIIVAKHRNGPTDKVRLAFLGHHTRFENMA
;
A
#
# COMPACT_ATOMS: atom_id res chain seq x y z
N HIS A 1 -9.12 15.73 -11.28
CA HIS A 1 -8.33 16.58 -12.20
C HIS A 1 -9.06 16.78 -13.52
N LEU A 2 -9.37 15.70 -14.28
CA LEU A 2 -10.09 15.81 -15.54
C LEU A 2 -11.41 16.60 -15.45
N GLU A 3 -12.29 16.30 -14.50
CA GLU A 3 -13.58 17.01 -14.35
C GLU A 3 -13.41 18.51 -14.14
N LYS A 4 -12.39 18.90 -13.34
CA LYS A 4 -12.06 20.30 -13.09
C LYS A 4 -11.52 20.97 -14.34
N ALA A 5 -10.55 20.35 -15.02
CA ALA A 5 -9.95 20.89 -16.24
C ALA A 5 -10.95 21.01 -17.40
N ALA A 6 -11.86 20.04 -17.52
CA ALA A 6 -12.96 20.09 -18.48
C ALA A 6 -13.95 21.22 -18.12
N GLY A 7 -14.30 21.34 -16.84
CA GLY A 7 -15.17 22.40 -16.33
C GLY A 7 -14.63 23.80 -16.59
N ASP A 8 -13.34 24.03 -16.36
CA ASP A 8 -12.66 25.32 -16.61
C ASP A 8 -12.70 25.72 -18.10
N ARG A 9 -12.98 24.78 -19.02
CA ARG A 9 -13.10 25.00 -20.47
C ARG A 9 -14.53 24.85 -21.01
N GLY A 10 -15.52 24.66 -20.14
CA GLY A 10 -16.92 24.44 -20.55
C GLY A 10 -17.14 23.13 -21.32
N LEU A 11 -16.27 22.14 -21.12
CA LEU A 11 -16.34 20.82 -21.75
C LEU A 11 -16.89 19.77 -20.77
N SER A 12 -17.48 18.71 -21.31
CA SER A 12 -17.94 17.55 -20.55
C SER A 12 -16.83 16.49 -20.49
N ALA A 13 -16.42 16.11 -19.27
CA ALA A 13 -15.41 15.07 -19.07
C ALA A 13 -15.85 13.70 -19.61
N ALA A 14 -17.12 13.33 -19.40
CA ALA A 14 -17.67 12.08 -19.88
C ALA A 14 -17.76 12.03 -21.42
N GLY A 15 -18.10 13.14 -22.06
CA GLY A 15 -18.14 13.26 -23.52
C GLY A 15 -16.74 13.16 -24.14
N LEU A 16 -15.76 13.85 -23.53
CA LEU A 16 -14.36 13.78 -23.96
C LEU A 16 -13.80 12.35 -23.89
N LEU A 17 -14.12 11.60 -22.83
CA LEU A 17 -13.69 10.21 -22.69
C LEU A 17 -14.34 9.31 -23.75
N ALA A 18 -15.63 9.48 -24.00
CA ALA A 18 -16.36 8.72 -25.03
C ALA A 18 -15.80 8.99 -26.44
N ASP A 19 -15.57 10.26 -26.80
CA ASP A 19 -14.98 10.66 -28.08
C ASP A 19 -13.55 10.14 -28.26
N ALA A 20 -12.81 10.05 -27.15
CA ALA A 20 -11.46 9.51 -27.13
C ALA A 20 -11.41 7.97 -27.22
N GLY A 21 -12.57 7.30 -27.32
CA GLY A 21 -12.68 5.85 -27.39
C GLY A 21 -12.29 5.15 -26.07
N ALA A 22 -12.37 5.87 -24.94
CA ALA A 22 -12.30 5.25 -23.63
C ALA A 22 -13.65 4.59 -23.35
N ASP A 23 -13.82 3.34 -23.81
CA ASP A 23 -14.94 2.53 -23.39
C ASP A 23 -14.88 2.39 -21.87
N GLY A 24 -15.95 2.81 -21.18
CA GLY A 24 -16.07 2.85 -19.72
C GLY A 24 -16.06 1.48 -19.02
N GLY A 25 -15.36 0.50 -19.57
CA GLY A 25 -15.03 -0.75 -18.91
C GLY A 25 -13.99 -0.52 -17.80
N ARG A 26 -13.94 -1.47 -16.86
CA ARG A 26 -13.04 -1.48 -15.68
C ARG A 26 -11.54 -1.44 -15.99
N ALA A 27 -11.15 -1.52 -17.26
CA ALA A 27 -9.77 -1.34 -17.69
C ALA A 27 -9.55 0.16 -17.95
N GLY A 28 -8.64 0.79 -17.21
CA GLY A 28 -8.43 2.24 -17.24
C GLY A 28 -8.22 2.85 -18.64
N ILE A 29 -8.18 4.19 -18.67
CA ILE A 29 -8.10 4.97 -19.92
C ILE A 29 -6.79 4.66 -20.66
N GLY A 30 -6.87 4.18 -21.91
CA GLY A 30 -5.69 3.93 -22.73
C GLY A 30 -4.89 5.20 -23.04
N ARG A 31 -3.55 5.09 -23.17
CA ARG A 31 -2.64 6.25 -23.38
C ARG A 31 -3.08 7.18 -24.51
N ARG A 32 -3.56 6.62 -25.63
CA ARG A 32 -4.06 7.40 -26.76
C ARG A 32 -5.27 8.26 -26.37
N ALA A 33 -6.21 7.68 -25.64
CA ALA A 33 -7.41 8.37 -25.19
C ALA A 33 -7.04 9.47 -24.16
N LEU A 34 -6.16 9.15 -23.22
CA LEU A 34 -5.67 10.11 -22.22
C LEU A 34 -4.95 11.29 -22.87
N ARG A 35 -4.13 11.06 -23.92
CA ARG A 35 -3.46 12.12 -24.68
C ARG A 35 -4.46 13.01 -25.42
N GLN A 36 -5.44 12.41 -26.11
CA GLN A 36 -6.50 13.16 -26.81
C GLN A 36 -7.29 14.06 -25.85
N VAL A 37 -7.65 13.51 -24.68
CA VAL A 37 -8.33 14.27 -23.64
C VAL A 37 -7.44 15.38 -23.10
N GLY A 38 -6.19 15.07 -22.75
CA GLY A 38 -5.21 16.05 -22.26
C GLY A 38 -4.97 17.21 -23.24
N ASP A 39 -4.97 16.92 -24.54
CA ASP A 39 -4.86 17.94 -25.59
C ASP A 39 -6.11 18.81 -25.69
N ALA A 40 -7.30 18.21 -25.61
CA ALA A 40 -8.57 18.93 -25.67
C ALA A 40 -8.76 19.89 -24.48
N VAL A 41 -8.46 19.43 -23.26
CA VAL A 41 -8.57 20.28 -22.06
C VAL A 41 -7.33 21.13 -21.81
N GLY A 42 -6.23 20.86 -22.52
CA GLY A 42 -4.95 21.56 -22.38
C GLY A 42 -4.36 21.51 -20.98
N ASP A 43 -4.61 20.42 -20.25
CA ASP A 43 -4.13 20.21 -18.88
C ASP A 43 -2.75 19.54 -18.93
N PRO A 44 -1.69 20.21 -18.40
CA PRO A 44 -0.34 19.66 -18.42
C PRO A 44 -0.21 18.33 -17.67
N TRP A 45 -0.94 18.16 -16.56
CA TRP A 45 -0.89 16.94 -15.76
C TRP A 45 -1.47 15.74 -16.53
N LEU A 46 -2.57 15.93 -17.27
CA LEU A 46 -3.14 14.87 -18.11
C LEU A 46 -2.22 14.48 -19.28
N ARG A 47 -1.49 15.45 -19.85
CA ARG A 47 -0.49 15.17 -20.89
C ARG A 47 0.71 14.43 -20.34
N ASP A 48 1.26 14.89 -19.22
CA ASP A 48 2.38 14.25 -18.54
C ASP A 48 2.02 12.81 -18.15
N LEU A 49 0.78 12.59 -17.69
CA LEU A 49 0.29 11.26 -17.38
C LEU A 49 0.15 10.38 -18.65
N ALA A 50 -0.24 10.92 -19.79
CA ALA A 50 -0.32 10.16 -21.05
C ALA A 50 1.04 9.73 -21.59
N ASP A 51 2.07 10.51 -21.29
CA ASP A 51 3.46 10.28 -21.70
C ASP A 51 4.27 9.50 -20.66
N ALA A 52 3.74 9.31 -19.45
CA ALA A 52 4.43 8.62 -18.38
C ALA A 52 4.67 7.13 -18.70
N ASP A 53 5.90 6.69 -18.47
CA ASP A 53 6.29 5.28 -18.59
C ASP A 53 5.66 4.41 -17.50
N VAL A 54 5.39 5.00 -16.33
CA VAL A 54 4.77 4.35 -15.16
C VAL A 54 3.48 5.08 -14.81
N LEU A 55 2.41 4.32 -14.58
CA LEU A 55 1.10 4.83 -14.21
C LEU A 55 0.68 4.32 -12.84
N TRP A 56 -0.10 5.14 -12.15
CA TRP A 56 -0.81 4.73 -10.95
C TRP A 56 -2.16 4.15 -11.34
N ASP A 57 -2.45 2.93 -10.89
CA ASP A 57 -3.75 2.30 -11.06
C ASP A 57 -4.39 2.05 -9.67
N THR A 58 -5.72 2.02 -9.64
CA THR A 58 -6.47 1.81 -8.39
C THR A 58 -6.73 0.34 -8.19
N VAL A 59 -6.53 -0.16 -6.97
CA VAL A 59 -6.89 -1.53 -6.61
C VAL A 59 -8.42 -1.66 -6.62
N ALA A 60 -8.96 -2.46 -7.53
CA ALA A 60 -10.40 -2.68 -7.63
C ALA A 60 -10.92 -3.66 -6.57
N GLU A 61 -10.16 -4.71 -6.25
CA GLU A 61 -10.56 -5.78 -5.35
C GLU A 61 -9.34 -6.51 -4.79
N ILE A 62 -9.46 -7.08 -3.59
CA ILE A 62 -8.46 -7.95 -2.97
C ILE A 62 -9.16 -9.26 -2.58
N VAL A 63 -8.75 -10.37 -3.19
CA VAL A 63 -9.35 -11.70 -2.97
C VAL A 63 -8.29 -12.66 -2.42
N PRO A 64 -8.52 -13.32 -1.27
CA PRO A 64 -7.61 -14.32 -0.74
C PRO A 64 -7.60 -15.57 -1.64
N LEU A 65 -6.42 -16.01 -2.05
CA LEU A 65 -6.26 -17.18 -2.94
C LEU A 65 -5.89 -18.47 -2.19
N GLY A 66 -5.91 -18.46 -0.86
CA GLY A 66 -5.44 -19.56 -0.01
C GLY A 66 -3.91 -19.65 0.05
N GLU A 67 -3.40 -20.71 0.69
CA GLU A 67 -1.97 -20.97 0.77
C GLU A 67 -1.42 -21.37 -0.60
N LYS A 68 -0.42 -20.63 -1.08
CA LYS A 68 0.28 -20.90 -2.33
C LYS A 68 1.78 -20.72 -2.15
N PRO A 69 2.61 -21.48 -2.87
CA PRO A 69 4.04 -21.19 -2.92
C PRO A 69 4.24 -19.81 -3.52
N VAL A 70 4.96 -18.95 -2.78
CA VAL A 70 5.34 -17.60 -3.20
C VAL A 70 6.84 -17.56 -3.40
N TYR A 71 7.27 -16.77 -4.38
CA TYR A 71 8.67 -16.56 -4.69
C TYR A 71 8.98 -15.08 -4.55
N ASP A 72 10.14 -14.79 -3.99
CA ASP A 72 10.66 -13.43 -3.85
C ASP A 72 11.94 -13.27 -4.69
N ALA A 73 12.19 -12.05 -5.15
CA ALA A 73 13.37 -11.69 -5.93
C ALA A 73 14.03 -10.46 -5.30
N THR A 74 15.34 -10.55 -5.06
CA THR A 74 16.12 -9.41 -4.57
C THR A 74 16.86 -8.75 -5.73
N VAL A 75 16.52 -7.50 -6.02
CA VAL A 75 17.27 -6.64 -6.95
C VAL A 75 18.26 -5.80 -6.14
N VAL A 76 19.56 -5.98 -6.40
CA VAL A 76 20.61 -5.24 -5.69
C VAL A 76 20.46 -3.74 -5.95
N GLY A 77 20.48 -2.95 -4.87
CA GLY A 77 20.47 -1.49 -4.91
C GLY A 77 19.07 -0.89 -4.79
N THR A 78 18.14 -1.30 -5.66
CA THR A 78 16.78 -0.71 -5.67
C THR A 78 15.77 -1.52 -4.88
N HIS A 79 15.95 -2.84 -4.73
CA HIS A 79 15.00 -3.73 -4.08
C HIS A 79 13.57 -3.69 -4.67
N ASN A 80 13.46 -3.18 -5.90
CA ASN A 80 12.21 -3.04 -6.65
C ASN A 80 12.31 -3.83 -7.96
N PHE A 81 11.23 -4.49 -8.34
CA PHE A 81 11.13 -5.20 -9.63
C PHE A 81 9.73 -5.11 -10.21
N VAL A 82 9.58 -5.43 -11.50
CA VAL A 82 8.28 -5.50 -12.18
C VAL A 82 7.81 -6.94 -12.20
N ALA A 83 6.62 -7.20 -11.66
CA ALA A 83 5.95 -8.50 -11.69
C ALA A 83 4.53 -8.33 -12.22
N ASN A 84 4.15 -9.13 -13.22
CA ASN A 84 2.83 -9.07 -13.87
C ASN A 84 2.41 -7.65 -14.30
N GLY A 85 3.37 -6.83 -14.75
CA GLY A 85 3.12 -5.44 -15.17
C GLY A 85 2.94 -4.44 -14.02
N ILE A 86 3.14 -4.86 -12.77
CA ILE A 86 3.06 -4.03 -11.57
C ILE A 86 4.47 -3.86 -11.00
N VAL A 87 4.82 -2.64 -10.60
CA VAL A 87 6.06 -2.38 -9.84
C VAL A 87 5.83 -2.82 -8.40
N VAL A 88 6.67 -3.75 -7.93
CA VAL A 88 6.64 -4.29 -6.57
C VAL A 88 7.94 -3.94 -5.83
N HIS A 89 7.81 -3.61 -4.54
CA HIS A 89 8.93 -3.31 -3.65
C HIS A 89 9.12 -4.46 -2.67
N ASN A 90 10.36 -4.94 -2.54
CA ASN A 90 10.71 -5.89 -1.49
C ASN A 90 10.88 -5.11 -0.18
N SER A 91 9.83 -5.12 0.65
CA SER A 91 9.56 -4.04 1.61
C SER A 91 9.99 -4.40 3.02
N ILE A 92 11.02 -3.70 3.52
CA ILE A 92 11.30 -3.31 4.93
C ILE A 92 11.52 -4.45 5.94
N GLU A 93 10.64 -5.46 5.99
CA GLU A 93 10.83 -6.66 6.79
C GLU A 93 12.14 -7.34 6.41
N GLN A 94 12.49 -7.42 5.12
CA GLN A 94 13.74 -8.02 4.68
C GLN A 94 14.96 -7.33 5.29
N ASP A 95 15.05 -6.00 5.30
CA ASP A 95 16.22 -5.26 5.80
C ASP A 95 16.29 -5.12 7.32
N SER A 96 15.21 -5.42 8.03
CA SER A 96 15.20 -5.37 9.50
C SER A 96 16.06 -6.49 10.11
N ASP A 97 16.90 -6.10 11.08
CA ASP A 97 17.64 -7.04 11.93
C ASP A 97 16.73 -7.69 12.98
N VAL A 98 15.77 -6.91 13.52
CA VAL A 98 14.78 -7.35 14.51
C VAL A 98 13.41 -6.75 14.17
N VAL A 99 12.36 -7.58 14.18
CA VAL A 99 10.95 -7.15 14.10
C VAL A 99 10.25 -7.56 15.38
N MET A 100 9.62 -6.60 16.04
CA MET A 100 8.84 -6.84 17.26
C MET A 100 7.41 -6.33 17.09
N PHE A 101 6.45 -7.14 17.52
CA PHE A 101 5.07 -6.72 17.70
C PHE A 101 4.78 -6.54 19.19
N ILE A 102 3.97 -5.54 19.52
CA ILE A 102 3.47 -5.29 20.88
C ILE A 102 2.00 -5.65 20.90
N TYR A 103 1.64 -6.67 21.67
CA TYR A 103 0.26 -7.10 21.87
C TYR A 103 -0.18 -6.81 23.30
N ARG A 104 -1.36 -6.18 23.44
CA ARG A 104 -1.98 -5.91 24.74
C ARG A 104 -3.42 -6.39 24.69
N ASP A 105 -3.70 -7.50 25.38
CA ASP A 105 -4.99 -8.17 25.33
C ASP A 105 -6.13 -7.27 25.84
N GLU A 106 -5.85 -6.48 26.88
CA GLU A 106 -6.81 -5.54 27.48
C GLU A 106 -7.33 -4.44 26.55
N ILE A 107 -6.64 -4.17 25.42
CA ILE A 107 -7.14 -3.22 24.41
C ILE A 107 -8.32 -3.80 23.64
N TYR A 108 -8.36 -5.12 23.48
CA TYR A 108 -9.36 -5.82 22.67
C TYR A 108 -10.36 -6.61 23.53
N ASN A 109 -10.01 -6.94 24.77
CA ASN A 109 -10.82 -7.67 25.72
C ASN A 109 -10.88 -6.94 27.07
N GLU A 110 -12.01 -6.30 27.37
CA GLU A 110 -12.20 -5.53 28.61
C GLU A 110 -12.14 -6.39 29.88
N GLU A 111 -12.49 -7.68 29.77
CA GLU A 111 -12.45 -8.67 30.86
C GLU A 111 -11.14 -9.47 30.88
N SER A 112 -10.11 -9.02 30.16
CA SER A 112 -8.84 -9.73 30.10
C SER A 112 -8.28 -10.01 31.49
N PRO A 113 -7.88 -11.26 31.80
CA PRO A 113 -7.19 -11.57 33.05
C PRO A 113 -5.75 -11.01 33.07
N ASP A 114 -5.20 -10.68 31.90
CA ASP A 114 -3.82 -10.22 31.70
C ASP A 114 -3.74 -8.66 31.67
N ARG A 115 -4.66 -7.95 32.34
CA ARG A 115 -4.65 -6.48 32.40
C ARG A 115 -3.33 -5.93 32.96
N GLY A 116 -2.88 -4.83 32.37
CA GLY A 116 -1.58 -4.23 32.67
C GLY A 116 -0.38 -5.05 32.17
N THR A 117 -0.59 -6.04 31.29
CA THR A 117 0.50 -6.81 30.66
C THR A 117 0.57 -6.51 29.16
N ALA A 118 1.79 -6.52 28.62
CA ALA A 118 2.05 -6.50 27.19
C ALA A 118 2.93 -7.71 26.80
N GLU A 119 2.53 -8.40 25.74
CA GLU A 119 3.34 -9.44 25.11
C GLU A 119 4.17 -8.79 23.99
N ILE A 120 5.49 -8.82 24.13
CA ILE A 120 6.45 -8.42 23.10
C ILE A 120 6.80 -9.68 22.31
N ILE A 121 6.45 -9.69 21.03
CA ILE A 121 6.64 -10.82 20.13
C ILE A 121 7.79 -10.49 19.19
N VAL A 122 8.95 -11.12 19.38
CA VAL A 122 10.08 -11.01 18.45
C VAL A 122 9.79 -11.91 17.26
N ALA A 123 9.21 -11.35 16.20
CA ALA A 123 8.81 -12.08 15.01
C ALA A 123 9.99 -12.35 14.06
N LYS A 124 11.01 -11.49 14.07
CA LYS A 124 12.25 -11.67 13.31
C LYS A 124 13.44 -11.26 14.16
N HIS A 125 14.50 -12.05 14.11
CA HIS A 125 15.79 -11.72 14.70
C HIS A 125 16.91 -12.40 13.90
N ARG A 126 17.72 -11.63 13.16
CA ARG A 126 18.78 -12.20 12.30
C ARG A 126 19.93 -12.85 13.08
N ASN A 127 20.21 -12.35 14.29
CA ASN A 127 21.36 -12.75 15.10
C ASN A 127 20.97 -13.46 16.40
N GLY A 128 19.73 -13.96 16.52
CA GLY A 128 19.26 -14.60 17.74
C GLY A 128 17.88 -15.22 17.59
N PRO A 129 17.34 -15.80 18.67
CA PRO A 129 16.05 -16.48 18.62
C PRO A 129 14.90 -15.49 18.51
N THR A 130 13.82 -15.96 17.90
CA THR A 130 12.48 -15.37 18.00
C THR A 130 11.79 -15.95 19.23
N ASP A 131 11.13 -15.10 20.01
CA ASP A 131 10.43 -15.53 21.22
C ASP A 131 9.37 -14.48 21.61
N LYS A 132 8.52 -14.85 22.57
CA LYS A 132 7.51 -13.99 23.17
C LYS A 132 7.88 -13.72 24.62
N VAL A 133 7.94 -12.44 24.98
CA VAL A 133 8.24 -12.01 26.34
C VAL A 133 7.08 -11.21 26.87
N ARG A 134 6.59 -11.56 28.06
CA ARG A 134 5.57 -10.78 28.77
C ARG A 134 6.23 -9.74 29.66
N LEU A 135 5.77 -8.50 29.57
CA LEU A 135 6.22 -7.36 30.37
C LEU A 135 5.02 -6.70 31.05
N ALA A 136 5.24 -6.13 32.23
CA ALA A 136 4.25 -5.26 32.86
C ALA A 136 4.20 -3.93 32.10
N PHE A 137 3.00 -3.45 31.75
CA PHE A 137 2.78 -2.18 31.07
C PHE A 137 2.12 -1.17 32.02
N LEU A 138 2.89 -0.15 32.41
CA LEU A 138 2.43 0.95 33.24
C LEU A 138 1.87 2.06 32.34
N GLY A 139 0.58 1.94 31.98
CA GLY A 139 -0.04 2.82 30.97
C GLY A 139 -0.02 4.31 31.30
N HIS A 140 -0.03 4.68 32.57
CA HIS A 140 0.06 6.07 33.02
C HIS A 140 1.46 6.69 32.81
N HIS A 141 2.47 5.87 32.55
CA HIS A 141 3.85 6.28 32.30
C HIS A 141 4.38 5.82 30.93
N THR A 142 3.55 5.13 30.13
CA THR A 142 3.95 4.50 28.86
C THR A 142 5.26 3.71 29.02
N ARG A 143 5.37 2.94 30.11
CA ARG A 143 6.60 2.25 30.50
C ARG A 143 6.37 0.76 30.58
N PHE A 144 7.38 -0.01 30.15
CA PHE A 144 7.44 -1.44 30.34
C PHE A 144 8.40 -1.79 31.48
N GLU A 145 8.01 -2.73 32.33
CA GLU A 145 8.85 -3.27 33.40
C GLU A 145 8.89 -4.80 33.33
N ASN A 146 9.95 -5.38 33.90
CA ASN A 146 10.08 -6.82 33.99
C ASN A 146 8.97 -7.37 34.90
N MET A 147 8.40 -8.50 34.49
CA MET A 147 7.56 -9.30 35.37
C MET A 147 8.46 -9.82 36.50
N ALA A 148 8.10 -9.53 37.75
CA ALA A 148 8.86 -9.91 38.94
C ALA A 148 8.85 -11.42 39.20
#